data_AF-A0A397TA79-F1
#
_entry.id   AF-A0A397TA79-F1
#
_cell.length_a   1.000
_cell.length_b   1.000
_cell.length_c   1.000
_cell.angle_alpha   90.00
_cell.angle_beta   90.00
_cell.angle_gamma   90.00
#
_symmetry.space_group_name_H-M   'P 1'
#
loop_
_entity.id
_entity.type
_entity.pdbx_description
1 polymer ?
#
loop_
_entity_poly.entity_id
_entity_poly.type
_entity_poly.pdbx_seq_one_letter_code
_entity_poly.pdbx_strand_id
1 'polypeptide(L)'
;MKEENDQTDNNNLDSTIITNITDLNNSSSGINNFVTNEVNEAIKWIYEPSVEQVDELIYFIKMKLNEGNELKKSMIDDYCDNNSFNLQGIYNLLSNNQNQGQNSIFLLGIFNHLGIKTSINVQMAIQLYQKAAELGHNIAQCRLAHMYKNGEGVDIDYKKAFELFKESAQGEYPEGITELGICYDKGIGTNVNKNMSVELFRKAAYLNSSKAQYYLGIKYKDGIDIDKDGFKAFELFKESAERGYLDGLNMLGECYYNGIGTNIDRQIAFKLFQKAANLGNSAAEYNIALMYQNEEFIEEDHKKSYKPAGGVYSQLFGFLTNKMTSHFTDETFPFPEEFQKIDKLVTKVVRINNKNFDEKLKSDLNEAGKSPLFTNVEKYKEEGVFKDLKDLKSFLDE
;
A
#
# COMPACT_ATOMS: atom_id res chain seq x y z
N MET A 1 51.48 -13.61 -71.20
CA MET A 1 52.57 -13.53 -70.21
C MET A 1 52.16 -12.51 -69.16
N LYS A 2 52.40 -12.84 -67.88
CA LYS A 2 52.38 -12.02 -66.63
C LYS A 2 53.13 -10.67 -66.80
N GLU A 3 53.07 -9.62 -65.96
CA GLU A 3 52.70 -9.38 -64.54
C GLU A 3 52.66 -7.83 -64.28
N GLU A 4 51.80 -7.39 -63.35
CA GLU A 4 51.88 -6.32 -62.31
C GLU A 4 52.71 -5.00 -62.35
N ASN A 5 52.05 -3.96 -61.76
CA ASN A 5 52.49 -2.97 -60.74
C ASN A 5 52.69 -1.44 -61.04
N ASP A 6 51.74 -0.68 -60.48
CA ASP A 6 51.83 0.43 -59.50
C ASP A 6 52.26 1.89 -59.81
N GLN A 7 51.54 2.78 -59.09
CA GLN A 7 51.87 4.11 -58.53
C GLN A 7 51.26 5.43 -59.10
N THR A 8 50.18 5.83 -58.41
CA THR A 8 49.90 7.13 -57.72
C THR A 8 49.87 8.45 -58.50
N ASP A 9 48.65 8.97 -58.71
CA ASP A 9 48.35 10.40 -58.81
C ASP A 9 48.03 10.95 -57.42
N ASN A 10 48.90 11.80 -56.88
CA ASN A 10 48.65 12.57 -55.66
C ASN A 10 49.34 13.92 -55.85
N ASN A 11 48.57 14.99 -56.13
CA ASN A 11 48.89 16.39 -55.79
C ASN A 11 47.95 17.34 -56.56
N ASN A 12 46.82 17.67 -55.95
CA ASN A 12 46.25 19.02 -55.96
C ASN A 12 45.12 19.07 -54.93
N LEU A 13 45.51 19.07 -53.65
CA LEU A 13 44.65 19.61 -52.62
C LEU A 13 44.60 21.12 -52.85
N ASP A 14 43.41 21.59 -53.19
CA ASP A 14 43.05 22.99 -53.43
C ASP A 14 43.67 23.91 -52.36
N SER A 15 44.47 24.89 -52.78
CA SER A 15 45.22 25.78 -51.88
C SER A 15 44.30 26.49 -50.87
N THR A 16 43.03 26.66 -51.22
CA THR A 16 41.94 27.16 -50.37
C THR A 16 41.67 26.26 -49.15
N ILE A 17 41.73 24.94 -49.31
CA ILE A 17 41.53 23.97 -48.22
C ILE A 17 42.73 23.99 -47.26
N ILE A 18 43.95 24.09 -47.80
CA ILE A 18 45.17 24.17 -46.99
C ILE A 18 45.19 25.48 -46.19
N THR A 19 44.84 26.62 -46.79
CA THR A 19 44.72 27.90 -46.05
C THR A 19 43.66 27.84 -44.95
N ASN A 20 42.49 27.27 -45.23
CA ASN A 20 41.43 27.10 -44.23
C ASN A 20 41.81 26.15 -43.08
N ILE A 21 42.55 25.07 -43.36
CA ILE A 21 43.08 24.16 -42.33
C ILE A 21 44.16 24.86 -41.48
N THR A 22 44.95 25.75 -42.08
CA THR A 22 45.99 26.50 -41.38
C THR A 22 45.38 27.56 -40.46
N ASP A 23 44.27 28.20 -40.87
CA ASP A 23 43.50 29.14 -40.04
C ASP A 23 42.71 28.43 -38.92
N LEU A 24 42.20 27.21 -39.18
CA LEU A 24 41.58 26.34 -38.18
C LEU A 24 42.57 25.84 -37.12
N ASN A 25 43.81 25.54 -37.50
CA ASN A 25 44.87 25.14 -36.57
C ASN A 25 45.40 26.30 -35.71
N ASN A 26 45.22 27.55 -36.14
CA ASN A 26 45.68 28.74 -35.41
C ASN A 26 44.69 29.24 -34.35
N SER A 27 43.52 28.61 -34.21
CA SER A 27 42.61 28.87 -33.10
C SER A 27 42.22 27.57 -32.43
N SER A 28 43.08 27.09 -31.53
CA SER A 28 42.77 25.98 -30.61
C SER A 28 41.45 26.19 -29.84
N SER A 29 40.96 27.43 -29.75
CA SER A 29 39.65 27.78 -29.22
C SER A 29 38.47 27.39 -30.14
N GLY A 30 38.63 27.44 -31.47
CA GLY A 30 37.56 27.12 -32.43
C GLY A 30 37.27 25.63 -32.51
N ILE A 31 38.32 24.81 -32.57
CA ILE A 31 38.21 23.34 -32.57
C ILE A 31 37.72 22.85 -31.19
N ASN A 32 38.24 23.41 -30.10
CA ASN A 32 37.74 23.07 -28.77
C ASN A 32 36.27 23.47 -28.60
N ASN A 33 35.83 24.66 -29.03
CA ASN A 33 34.42 25.05 -28.89
C ASN A 33 33.48 24.20 -29.75
N PHE A 34 33.88 23.84 -30.98
CA PHE A 34 33.06 23.00 -31.86
C PHE A 34 32.94 21.56 -31.33
N VAL A 35 34.08 20.93 -31.00
CA VAL A 35 34.09 19.58 -30.40
C VAL A 35 33.36 19.58 -29.06
N THR A 36 33.51 20.63 -28.24
CA THR A 36 32.79 20.73 -26.97
C THR A 36 31.29 20.90 -27.18
N ASN A 37 30.84 21.65 -28.20
CA ASN A 37 29.42 21.81 -28.49
C ASN A 37 28.80 20.53 -29.06
N GLU A 38 29.44 19.84 -30.01
CA GLU A 38 28.93 18.57 -30.54
C GLU A 38 28.96 17.45 -29.49
N VAL A 39 30.01 17.39 -28.66
CA VAL A 39 30.08 16.46 -27.53
C VAL A 39 29.03 16.82 -26.48
N ASN A 40 28.77 18.10 -26.23
CA ASN A 40 27.71 18.52 -25.31
C ASN A 40 26.31 18.25 -25.87
N GLU A 41 26.07 18.41 -27.17
CA GLU A 41 24.81 18.02 -27.80
C GLU A 41 24.63 16.50 -27.86
N ALA A 42 25.70 15.74 -28.09
CA ALA A 42 25.69 14.29 -28.01
C ALA A 42 25.48 13.82 -26.56
N ILE A 43 26.12 14.45 -25.56
CA ILE A 43 25.86 14.21 -24.14
C ILE A 43 24.42 14.58 -23.78
N LYS A 44 23.89 15.67 -24.34
CA LYS A 44 22.50 16.09 -24.16
C LYS A 44 21.55 15.03 -24.73
N TRP A 45 21.82 14.47 -25.89
CA TRP A 45 21.08 13.34 -26.46
C TRP A 45 21.25 12.03 -25.68
N ILE A 46 22.41 11.80 -25.06
CA ILE A 46 22.71 10.58 -24.27
C ILE A 46 22.16 10.67 -22.83
N TYR A 47 22.00 11.88 -22.29
CA TYR A 47 21.65 12.11 -20.87
C TYR A 47 20.38 12.94 -20.62
N GLU A 48 19.75 13.55 -21.64
CA GLU A 48 18.39 14.06 -21.49
C GLU A 48 17.43 12.85 -21.42
N PRO A 49 16.63 12.73 -20.36
CA PRO A 49 15.55 11.75 -20.35
C PRO A 49 14.63 12.09 -21.50
N SER A 50 14.37 11.13 -22.36
CA SER A 50 13.35 11.33 -23.36
C SER A 50 12.00 11.49 -22.69
N VAL A 51 11.12 12.29 -23.29
CA VAL A 51 9.72 12.42 -22.85
C VAL A 51 9.07 11.03 -22.74
N GLU A 52 9.52 10.06 -23.55
CA GLU A 52 9.07 8.67 -23.45
C GLU A 52 9.35 8.02 -22.09
N GLN A 53 10.50 8.27 -21.45
CA GLN A 53 10.78 7.72 -20.11
C GLN A 53 9.81 8.24 -19.04
N VAL A 54 9.41 9.51 -19.16
CA VAL A 54 8.41 10.12 -18.27
C VAL A 54 7.06 9.44 -18.47
N ASP A 55 6.62 9.31 -19.72
CA ASP A 55 5.32 8.70 -20.04
C ASP A 55 5.26 7.23 -19.62
N GLU A 56 6.34 6.47 -19.82
CA GLU A 56 6.42 5.07 -19.41
C GLU A 56 6.40 4.91 -17.89
N LEU A 57 7.12 5.77 -17.15
CA LEU A 57 7.09 5.75 -15.69
C LEU A 57 5.69 6.10 -15.15
N ILE A 58 4.99 7.05 -15.79
CA ILE A 58 3.61 7.40 -15.43
C ILE A 58 2.67 6.23 -15.70
N TYR A 59 2.84 5.54 -16.83
CA TYR A 59 2.06 4.33 -17.15
C TYR A 59 2.28 3.24 -16.09
N PHE A 60 3.53 2.97 -15.71
CA PHE A 60 3.86 2.03 -14.64
C PHE A 60 3.20 2.41 -13.30
N ILE A 61 3.30 3.68 -12.89
CA ILE A 61 2.68 4.17 -11.66
C ILE A 61 1.17 4.00 -11.70
N LYS A 62 0.52 4.34 -12.82
CA LYS A 62 -0.92 4.18 -13.02
C LYS A 62 -1.33 2.71 -12.91
N MET A 63 -0.58 1.81 -13.54
CA MET A 63 -0.81 0.37 -13.46
C MET A 63 -0.73 -0.13 -12.01
N LYS A 64 0.32 0.26 -11.27
CA LYS A 64 0.49 -0.13 -9.86
C LYS A 64 -0.61 0.41 -8.94
N LEU A 65 -1.06 1.62 -9.18
CA LEU A 65 -2.17 2.18 -8.41
C LEU A 65 -3.50 1.49 -8.71
N ASN A 66 -3.72 1.05 -9.95
CA ASN A 66 -4.92 0.28 -10.32
C ASN A 66 -4.93 -1.13 -9.73
N GLU A 67 -3.77 -1.73 -9.48
CA GLU A 67 -3.64 -3.01 -8.76
C GLU A 67 -4.01 -2.89 -7.27
N GLY A 68 -4.26 -1.66 -6.76
CA GLY A 68 -4.55 -1.41 -5.35
C GLY A 68 -3.30 -1.42 -4.46
N ASN A 69 -2.11 -1.36 -5.06
CA ASN A 69 -0.85 -1.35 -4.32
C ASN A 69 -0.57 0.03 -3.74
N GLU A 70 -0.12 0.05 -2.49
CA GLU A 70 0.54 1.22 -1.93
C GLU A 70 1.83 1.48 -2.72
N LEU A 71 1.92 2.67 -3.32
CA LEU A 71 3.09 3.04 -4.10
C LEU A 71 4.26 3.36 -3.17
N LYS A 72 5.33 2.57 -3.27
CA LYS A 72 6.55 2.74 -2.49
C LYS A 72 7.69 3.24 -3.36
N LYS A 73 8.60 4.02 -2.76
CA LYS A 73 9.81 4.49 -3.43
C LYS A 73 10.62 3.35 -4.06
N SER A 74 10.81 2.24 -3.34
CA SER A 74 11.56 1.08 -3.84
C SER A 74 10.97 0.51 -5.13
N MET A 75 9.65 0.50 -5.30
CA MET A 75 9.02 0.01 -6.54
C MET A 75 9.39 0.87 -7.76
N ILE A 76 9.53 2.18 -7.56
CA ILE A 76 9.92 3.11 -8.62
C ILE A 76 11.41 2.99 -8.89
N ASP A 77 12.24 2.94 -7.84
CA ASP A 77 13.69 2.73 -7.97
C ASP A 77 13.98 1.42 -8.72
N ASP A 78 13.37 0.29 -8.31
CA ASP A 78 13.52 -1.02 -8.96
C ASP A 78 13.05 -1.00 -10.43
N TYR A 79 11.93 -0.34 -10.74
CA TYR A 79 11.44 -0.24 -12.12
C TYR A 79 12.40 0.56 -12.99
N CYS A 80 12.88 1.70 -12.48
CA CYS A 80 13.80 2.55 -13.20
C CYS A 80 15.16 1.86 -13.42
N ASP A 81 15.70 1.16 -12.43
CA ASP A 81 16.96 0.43 -12.55
C ASP A 81 16.85 -0.70 -13.60
N ASN A 82 15.76 -1.48 -13.58
CA ASN A 82 15.54 -2.57 -14.54
C ASN A 82 15.39 -2.09 -15.99
N ASN A 83 14.86 -0.87 -16.20
CA ASN A 83 14.68 -0.30 -17.54
C ASN A 83 15.78 0.71 -17.91
N SER A 84 16.84 0.83 -17.08
CA SER A 84 17.94 1.78 -17.29
C SER A 84 17.48 3.25 -17.41
N PHE A 85 16.47 3.65 -16.64
CA PHE A 85 15.95 5.01 -16.65
C PHE A 85 16.87 5.96 -15.87
N ASN A 86 17.16 7.13 -16.45
CA ASN A 86 17.90 8.17 -15.77
C ASN A 86 16.98 8.95 -14.81
N LEU A 87 16.73 8.38 -13.63
CA LEU A 87 15.79 8.94 -12.66
C LEU A 87 16.19 10.36 -12.17
N GLN A 88 17.50 10.66 -12.10
CA GLN A 88 17.98 12.01 -11.78
C GLN A 88 17.68 12.99 -12.92
N GLY A 89 17.90 12.57 -14.16
CA GLY A 89 17.54 13.34 -15.33
C GLY A 89 16.04 13.62 -15.37
N ILE A 90 15.20 12.60 -15.12
CA ILE A 90 13.74 12.73 -15.09
C ILE A 90 13.35 13.79 -14.06
N TYR A 91 13.89 13.71 -12.84
CA TYR A 91 13.64 14.72 -11.81
C TYR A 91 14.04 16.14 -12.25
N ASN A 92 15.21 16.31 -12.88
CA ASN A 92 15.67 17.60 -13.36
C ASN A 92 14.74 18.16 -14.45
N LEU A 93 14.29 17.29 -15.38
CA LEU A 93 13.35 17.66 -16.44
C LEU A 93 12.02 18.14 -15.86
N LEU A 94 11.45 17.40 -14.90
CA LEU A 94 10.20 17.74 -14.22
C LEU A 94 10.33 19.05 -13.43
N SER A 95 11.46 19.25 -12.75
CA SER A 95 11.70 20.41 -11.90
C SER A 95 11.89 21.70 -12.70
N ASN A 96 12.57 21.62 -13.86
CA ASN A 96 12.84 22.77 -14.72
C ASN A 96 11.66 23.16 -15.61
N ASN A 97 10.73 22.23 -15.86
CA ASN A 97 9.61 22.43 -16.78
C ASN A 97 8.24 22.23 -16.10
N GLN A 98 7.97 22.94 -15.00
CA GLN A 98 6.69 22.86 -14.27
C GLN A 98 5.45 23.35 -15.06
N ASN A 99 5.62 23.75 -16.32
CA ASN A 99 4.57 24.07 -17.29
C ASN A 99 4.22 22.90 -18.23
N GLN A 100 4.93 21.78 -18.15
CA GLN A 100 4.54 20.56 -18.85
C GLN A 100 3.31 19.96 -18.18
N GLY A 101 2.44 19.33 -18.98
CA GLY A 101 1.05 19.04 -18.66
C GLY A 101 0.81 18.30 -17.33
N GLN A 102 -0.48 18.10 -17.04
CA GLN A 102 -0.97 17.54 -15.78
C GLN A 102 -0.23 16.28 -15.28
N ASN A 103 0.23 15.43 -16.20
CA ASN A 103 0.97 14.19 -15.94
C ASN A 103 2.36 14.44 -15.33
N SER A 104 3.12 15.38 -15.89
CA SER A 104 4.46 15.74 -15.40
C SER A 104 4.37 16.38 -14.01
N ILE A 105 3.37 17.25 -13.81
CA ILE A 105 3.11 17.89 -12.51
C ILE A 105 2.76 16.83 -11.47
N PHE A 106 1.88 15.87 -11.83
CA PHE A 106 1.53 14.76 -10.97
C PHE A 106 2.75 13.91 -10.59
N LEU A 107 3.61 13.55 -11.56
CA LEU A 107 4.81 12.76 -11.32
C LEU A 107 5.79 13.48 -10.39
N LEU A 108 5.99 14.79 -10.59
CA LEU A 108 6.81 15.59 -9.67
C LEU A 108 6.22 15.60 -8.25
N GLY A 109 4.88 15.60 -8.14
CA GLY A 109 4.18 15.43 -6.87
C GLY A 109 4.52 14.10 -6.20
N ILE A 110 4.51 12.99 -6.94
CA ILE A 110 4.95 11.67 -6.46
C ILE A 110 6.40 11.71 -5.97
N PHE A 111 7.31 12.37 -6.69
CA PHE A 111 8.72 12.42 -6.30
C PHE A 111 8.91 13.18 -4.99
N ASN A 112 8.20 14.29 -4.80
CA ASN A 112 8.23 15.04 -3.54
C ASN A 112 7.57 14.27 -2.39
N HIS A 113 6.46 13.57 -2.65
CA HIS A 113 5.79 12.75 -1.64
C HIS A 113 6.69 11.62 -1.16
N LEU A 114 7.30 10.87 -2.08
CA LEU A 114 8.10 9.68 -1.77
C LEU A 114 9.59 9.96 -1.52
N GLY A 115 10.07 11.18 -1.73
CA GLY A 115 11.49 11.53 -1.61
C GLY A 115 12.35 10.86 -2.69
N ILE A 116 11.90 10.87 -3.94
CA ILE A 116 12.62 10.34 -5.09
C ILE A 116 13.49 11.44 -5.69
N LYS A 117 14.81 11.28 -5.60
CA LYS A 117 15.83 12.28 -6.01
C LYS A 117 15.69 13.66 -5.33
N THR A 118 14.88 13.73 -4.29
CA THR A 118 14.70 14.87 -3.38
C THR A 118 14.40 14.34 -1.97
N SER A 119 14.42 15.20 -0.96
CA SER A 119 13.89 14.85 0.37
C SER A 119 12.36 14.80 0.34
N ILE A 120 11.74 14.00 1.21
CA ILE A 120 10.28 14.01 1.37
C ILE A 120 9.81 15.45 1.67
N ASN A 121 8.87 15.94 0.86
CA ASN A 121 8.27 17.26 0.98
C ASN A 121 6.76 17.18 0.71
N VAL A 122 6.02 16.84 1.76
CA VAL A 122 4.56 16.66 1.70
C VAL A 122 3.84 17.94 1.27
N GLN A 123 4.29 19.12 1.72
CA GLN A 123 3.68 20.40 1.33
C GLN A 123 3.83 20.68 -0.17
N MET A 124 5.02 20.45 -0.72
CA MET A 124 5.25 20.60 -2.16
C MET A 124 4.43 19.56 -2.95
N ALA A 125 4.34 18.32 -2.46
CA ALA A 125 3.52 17.29 -3.10
C ALA A 125 2.03 17.71 -3.17
N ILE A 126 1.49 18.27 -2.09
CA ILE A 126 0.09 18.77 -2.04
C ILE A 126 -0.11 19.89 -3.07
N GLN A 127 0.80 20.86 -3.14
CA GLN A 127 0.71 21.94 -4.13
C GLN A 127 0.72 21.41 -5.57
N LEU A 128 1.59 20.43 -5.84
CA LEU A 128 1.68 19.80 -7.16
C LEU A 128 0.44 18.96 -7.49
N TYR A 129 -0.08 18.18 -6.53
CA TYR A 129 -1.33 17.44 -6.74
C TYR A 129 -2.53 18.36 -6.93
N GLN A 130 -2.61 19.48 -6.19
CA GLN A 130 -3.64 20.49 -6.38
C GLN A 130 -3.57 21.08 -7.80
N LYS A 131 -2.37 21.47 -8.26
CA LYS A 131 -2.18 21.97 -9.64
C LYS A 131 -2.54 20.92 -10.70
N ALA A 132 -2.15 19.66 -10.52
CA ALA A 132 -2.49 18.58 -11.45
C ALA A 132 -4.01 18.27 -11.43
N ALA A 133 -4.63 18.32 -10.25
CA ALA A 133 -6.08 18.11 -10.08
C ALA A 133 -6.90 19.21 -10.77
N GLU A 134 -6.49 20.47 -10.65
CA GLU A 134 -7.10 21.62 -11.34
C GLU A 134 -7.03 21.50 -12.87
N LEU A 135 -6.02 20.82 -13.39
CA LEU A 135 -5.88 20.51 -14.82
C LEU A 135 -6.67 19.26 -15.26
N GLY A 136 -7.34 18.57 -14.33
CA GLY A 136 -8.18 17.39 -14.60
C GLY A 136 -7.51 16.03 -14.37
N HIS A 137 -6.37 15.98 -13.67
CA HIS A 137 -5.67 14.71 -13.44
C HIS A 137 -6.37 13.87 -12.38
N ASN A 138 -7.18 12.90 -12.83
CA ASN A 138 -8.01 12.05 -11.98
C ASN A 138 -7.27 11.31 -10.85
N ILE A 139 -6.05 10.81 -11.06
CA ILE A 139 -5.24 10.18 -9.99
C ILE A 139 -4.77 11.22 -8.97
N ALA A 140 -4.48 12.45 -9.41
CA ALA A 140 -4.03 13.52 -8.51
C ALA A 140 -5.19 13.98 -7.64
N GLN A 141 -6.39 14.12 -8.22
CA GLN A 141 -7.64 14.36 -7.49
C GLN A 141 -7.86 13.30 -6.41
N CYS A 142 -7.73 12.01 -6.75
CA CYS A 142 -7.89 10.91 -5.78
C CYS A 142 -6.85 10.96 -4.66
N ARG A 143 -5.57 11.20 -4.98
CA ARG A 143 -4.50 11.29 -3.97
C ARG A 143 -4.68 12.49 -3.05
N LEU A 144 -5.00 13.65 -3.62
CA LEU A 144 -5.26 14.84 -2.85
C LEU A 144 -6.48 14.66 -1.93
N ALA A 145 -7.52 13.96 -2.40
CA ALA A 145 -8.67 13.58 -1.59
C ALA A 145 -8.27 12.72 -0.39
N HIS A 146 -7.37 11.74 -0.58
CA HIS A 146 -6.83 10.96 0.53
C HIS A 146 -6.06 11.81 1.54
N MET A 147 -5.28 12.79 1.07
CA MET A 147 -4.54 13.70 1.98
C MET A 147 -5.51 14.52 2.85
N TYR A 148 -6.59 15.07 2.28
CA TYR A 148 -7.65 15.74 3.05
C TYR A 148 -8.45 14.80 3.96
N LYS A 149 -8.70 13.56 3.52
CA LYS A 149 -9.43 12.56 4.33
C LYS A 149 -8.61 12.12 5.56
N ASN A 150 -7.30 11.98 5.40
CA ASN A 150 -6.41 11.42 6.42
C ASN A 150 -5.66 12.49 7.24
N GLY A 151 -5.69 13.76 6.81
CA GLY A 151 -4.95 14.84 7.47
C GLY A 151 -3.44 14.82 7.17
N GLU A 152 -3.05 14.32 6.00
CA GLU A 152 -1.64 14.18 5.63
C GLU A 152 -1.09 15.51 5.09
N GLY A 153 -0.44 16.29 5.96
CA GLY A 153 0.13 17.60 5.60
C GLY A 153 -0.90 18.71 5.39
N VAL A 154 -2.19 18.43 5.54
CA VAL A 154 -3.31 19.39 5.54
C VAL A 154 -4.26 19.03 6.68
N ASP A 155 -5.07 19.99 7.12
CA ASP A 155 -6.16 19.71 8.05
C ASP A 155 -7.17 18.74 7.42
N ILE A 156 -7.75 17.89 8.26
CA ILE A 156 -8.80 16.96 7.83
C ILE A 156 -9.99 17.76 7.30
N ASP A 157 -10.37 17.52 6.04
CA ASP A 157 -11.56 18.10 5.43
C ASP A 157 -12.28 17.03 4.59
N TYR A 158 -13.24 16.36 5.22
CA TYR A 158 -14.03 15.32 4.56
C TYR A 158 -14.88 15.85 3.41
N LYS A 159 -15.34 17.11 3.45
CA LYS A 159 -16.14 17.68 2.36
C LYS A 159 -15.28 17.90 1.12
N LYS A 160 -14.07 18.46 1.31
CA LYS A 160 -13.12 18.63 0.22
C LYS A 160 -12.63 17.29 -0.34
N ALA A 161 -12.37 16.31 0.53
CA ALA A 161 -12.06 14.95 0.09
C ALA A 161 -13.19 14.35 -0.77
N PHE A 162 -14.45 14.49 -0.34
CA PHE A 162 -15.60 14.01 -1.08
C PHE A 162 -15.72 14.62 -2.49
N GLU A 163 -15.60 15.95 -2.62
CA GLU A 163 -15.68 16.60 -3.94
C GLU A 163 -14.51 16.17 -4.85
N LEU A 164 -13.29 16.04 -4.32
CA LEU A 164 -12.14 15.55 -5.10
C LEU A 164 -12.28 14.08 -5.53
N PHE A 165 -12.83 13.20 -4.68
CA PHE A 165 -13.16 11.83 -5.09
C PHE A 165 -14.23 11.82 -6.18
N LYS A 166 -15.21 12.72 -6.11
CA LYS A 166 -16.26 12.86 -7.13
C LYS A 166 -15.70 13.34 -8.46
N GLU A 167 -14.80 14.31 -8.48
CA GLU A 167 -14.08 14.74 -9.68
C GLU A 167 -13.25 13.58 -10.27
N SER A 168 -12.52 12.86 -9.42
CA SER A 168 -11.74 11.69 -9.84
C SER A 168 -12.61 10.60 -10.47
N ALA A 169 -13.78 10.35 -9.88
CA ALA A 169 -14.76 9.38 -10.37
C ALA A 169 -15.39 9.80 -11.72
N GLN A 170 -15.57 11.10 -11.96
CA GLN A 170 -16.00 11.63 -13.27
C GLN A 170 -14.97 11.36 -14.36
N GLY A 171 -13.67 11.40 -14.02
CA GLY A 171 -12.57 10.98 -14.89
C GLY A 171 -12.40 9.46 -15.02
N GLU A 172 -13.39 8.69 -14.60
CA GLU A 172 -13.46 7.22 -14.66
C GLU A 172 -12.27 6.49 -14.00
N TYR A 173 -11.63 7.12 -13.00
CA TYR A 173 -10.56 6.47 -12.26
C TYR A 173 -11.14 5.45 -11.28
N PRO A 174 -10.82 4.14 -11.38
CA PRO A 174 -11.49 3.11 -10.60
C PRO A 174 -11.39 3.31 -9.08
N GLU A 175 -10.22 3.69 -8.56
CA GLU A 175 -10.07 3.96 -7.12
C GLU A 175 -10.86 5.20 -6.68
N GLY A 176 -10.94 6.24 -7.51
CA GLY A 176 -11.78 7.41 -7.25
C GLY A 176 -13.27 7.06 -7.18
N ILE A 177 -13.74 6.21 -8.08
CA ILE A 177 -15.12 5.69 -8.05
C ILE A 177 -15.35 4.84 -6.79
N THR A 178 -14.41 3.97 -6.43
CA THR A 178 -14.48 3.14 -5.21
C THR A 178 -14.56 4.00 -3.96
N GLU A 179 -13.68 4.99 -3.82
CA GLU A 179 -13.66 5.89 -2.65
C GLU A 179 -14.91 6.76 -2.57
N LEU A 180 -15.45 7.22 -3.70
CA LEU A 180 -16.75 7.89 -3.72
C LEU A 180 -17.87 6.95 -3.22
N GLY A 181 -17.82 5.68 -3.62
CA GLY A 181 -18.74 4.64 -3.13
C GLY A 181 -18.63 4.42 -1.62
N ILE A 182 -17.42 4.45 -1.07
CA ILE A 182 -17.17 4.39 0.39
C ILE A 182 -17.69 5.64 1.08
N CYS A 183 -17.51 6.83 0.48
CA CYS A 183 -18.00 8.07 1.06
C CYS A 183 -19.53 8.05 1.21
N TYR A 184 -20.26 7.61 0.20
CA TYR A 184 -21.71 7.42 0.31
C TYR A 184 -22.11 6.28 1.23
N ASP A 185 -21.32 5.21 1.34
CA ASP A 185 -21.62 4.11 2.26
C ASP A 185 -21.53 4.57 3.73
N LYS A 186 -20.49 5.35 4.07
CA LYS A 186 -20.14 5.73 5.43
C LYS A 186 -20.54 7.15 5.83
N GLY A 187 -21.01 7.97 4.89
CA GLY A 187 -21.32 9.38 5.12
C GLY A 187 -20.08 10.26 5.29
N ILE A 188 -18.99 9.96 4.60
CA ILE A 188 -17.75 10.75 4.67
C ILE A 188 -17.89 11.97 3.77
N GLY A 189 -17.98 13.16 4.36
CA GLY A 189 -18.11 14.43 3.61
C GLY A 189 -19.48 14.64 2.95
N THR A 190 -20.39 13.69 3.08
CA THR A 190 -21.73 13.67 2.49
C THR A 190 -22.71 12.90 3.38
N ASN A 191 -24.00 12.93 3.06
CA ASN A 191 -24.97 12.06 3.73
C ASN A 191 -24.85 10.62 3.21
N VAL A 192 -25.16 9.64 4.07
CA VAL A 192 -25.21 8.23 3.68
C VAL A 192 -26.21 8.04 2.53
N ASN A 193 -25.77 7.38 1.46
CA ASN A 193 -26.61 6.99 0.34
C ASN A 193 -26.22 5.60 -0.15
N LYS A 194 -26.92 4.60 0.36
CA LYS A 194 -26.62 3.19 0.12
C LYS A 194 -26.81 2.74 -1.32
N ASN A 195 -27.87 3.21 -1.99
CA ASN A 195 -28.10 2.91 -3.40
C ASN A 195 -26.98 3.47 -4.28
N MET A 196 -26.57 4.72 -4.04
CA MET A 196 -25.45 5.32 -4.79
C MET A 196 -24.14 4.57 -4.54
N SER A 197 -23.88 4.15 -3.30
CA SER A 197 -22.71 3.34 -2.95
C SER A 197 -22.65 2.03 -3.75
N VAL A 198 -23.76 1.28 -3.81
CA VAL A 198 -23.86 0.03 -4.58
C VAL A 198 -23.58 0.26 -6.06
N GLU A 199 -24.18 1.28 -6.66
CA GLU A 199 -23.99 1.59 -8.08
C GLU A 199 -22.54 1.97 -8.40
N LEU A 200 -21.90 2.75 -7.52
CA LEU A 200 -20.48 3.09 -7.66
C LEU A 200 -19.58 1.86 -7.51
N PHE A 201 -19.85 0.98 -6.55
CA PHE A 201 -19.09 -0.27 -6.42
C PHE A 201 -19.28 -1.18 -7.64
N ARG A 202 -20.49 -1.27 -8.20
CA ARG A 202 -20.74 -1.98 -9.48
C ARG A 202 -19.93 -1.38 -10.62
N LYS A 203 -19.94 -0.05 -10.76
CA LYS A 203 -19.17 0.66 -11.79
C LYS A 203 -17.67 0.42 -11.64
N ALA A 204 -17.13 0.58 -10.44
CA ALA A 204 -15.70 0.38 -10.19
C ALA A 204 -15.27 -1.09 -10.33
N ALA A 205 -16.11 -2.05 -9.92
CA ALA A 205 -15.86 -3.47 -10.13
C ALA A 205 -15.85 -3.83 -11.63
N TYR A 206 -16.76 -3.27 -12.43
CA TYR A 206 -16.74 -3.41 -13.89
C TYR A 206 -15.44 -2.86 -14.51
N LEU A 207 -14.89 -1.79 -13.93
CA LEU A 207 -13.58 -1.23 -14.29
C LEU A 207 -12.40 -1.96 -13.61
N ASN A 208 -12.62 -3.15 -13.07
CA ASN A 208 -11.62 -4.03 -12.46
C ASN A 208 -10.97 -3.51 -11.17
N SER A 209 -11.63 -2.62 -10.41
CA SER A 209 -11.15 -2.25 -9.06
C SER A 209 -11.31 -3.43 -8.10
N SER A 210 -10.18 -4.00 -7.68
CA SER A 210 -10.11 -5.12 -6.74
C SER A 210 -10.74 -4.79 -5.38
N LYS A 211 -10.57 -3.55 -4.92
CA LYS A 211 -11.20 -3.02 -3.71
C LYS A 211 -12.72 -2.87 -3.86
N ALA A 212 -13.21 -2.38 -5.00
CA ALA A 212 -14.66 -2.33 -5.24
C ALA A 212 -15.30 -3.71 -5.31
N GLN A 213 -14.63 -4.68 -5.96
CA GLN A 213 -15.06 -6.08 -6.00
C GLN A 213 -15.21 -6.63 -4.59
N TYR A 214 -14.25 -6.37 -3.69
CA TYR A 214 -14.36 -6.73 -2.28
C TYR A 214 -15.58 -6.09 -1.60
N TYR A 215 -15.77 -4.76 -1.70
CA TYR A 215 -16.89 -4.09 -1.04
C TYR A 215 -18.26 -4.54 -1.59
N LEU A 216 -18.36 -4.75 -2.90
CA LEU A 216 -19.58 -5.29 -3.51
C LEU A 216 -19.82 -6.75 -3.09
N GLY A 217 -18.76 -7.55 -2.97
CA GLY A 217 -18.81 -8.91 -2.45
C GLY A 217 -19.37 -8.96 -1.02
N ILE A 218 -18.93 -8.06 -0.14
CA ILE A 218 -19.48 -7.93 1.22
C ILE A 218 -20.98 -7.62 1.19
N LYS A 219 -21.42 -6.68 0.35
CA LYS A 219 -22.83 -6.35 0.21
C LYS A 219 -23.67 -7.56 -0.23
N TYR A 220 -23.20 -8.35 -1.19
CA TYR A 220 -23.89 -9.58 -1.60
C TYR A 220 -23.81 -10.69 -0.55
N LYS A 221 -22.70 -10.83 0.19
CA LYS A 221 -22.53 -11.83 1.26
C LYS A 221 -23.55 -11.61 2.38
N ASP A 222 -23.70 -10.35 2.79
CA ASP A 222 -24.47 -9.99 3.98
C ASP A 222 -25.90 -9.55 3.65
N GLY A 223 -26.22 -9.30 2.37
CA GLY A 223 -27.52 -8.78 1.95
C GLY A 223 -27.73 -7.32 2.37
N ILE A 224 -26.66 -6.55 2.43
CA ILE A 224 -26.68 -5.15 2.87
C ILE A 224 -26.97 -4.27 1.64
N ASP A 225 -28.13 -3.61 1.64
CA ASP A 225 -28.63 -2.70 0.60
C ASP A 225 -28.95 -3.36 -0.76
N ILE A 226 -28.59 -4.64 -0.94
CA ILE A 226 -28.90 -5.48 -2.09
C ILE A 226 -29.29 -6.88 -1.63
N ASP A 227 -30.00 -7.63 -2.48
CA ASP A 227 -30.37 -9.01 -2.16
C ASP A 227 -29.13 -9.88 -1.95
N LYS A 228 -29.16 -10.67 -0.88
CA LYS A 228 -28.09 -11.61 -0.53
C LYS A 228 -27.89 -12.64 -1.66
N ASP A 229 -26.66 -12.78 -2.11
CA ASP A 229 -26.27 -13.71 -3.17
C ASP A 229 -24.85 -14.23 -2.89
N GLY A 230 -24.76 -15.39 -2.24
CA GLY A 230 -23.47 -15.98 -1.87
C GLY A 230 -22.60 -16.33 -3.08
N PHE A 231 -23.20 -16.72 -4.21
CA PHE A 231 -22.47 -17.06 -5.43
C PHE A 231 -21.81 -15.82 -6.05
N LYS A 232 -22.55 -14.70 -6.16
CA LYS A 232 -21.96 -13.43 -6.61
C LYS A 232 -20.89 -12.93 -5.65
N ALA A 233 -21.10 -13.07 -4.34
CA ALA A 233 -20.10 -12.70 -3.35
C ALA A 233 -18.79 -13.49 -3.56
N PHE A 234 -18.89 -14.81 -3.72
CA PHE A 234 -17.75 -15.68 -3.99
C PHE A 234 -16.97 -15.27 -5.24
N GLU A 235 -17.66 -15.06 -6.37
CA GLU A 235 -17.00 -14.65 -7.62
C GLU A 235 -16.30 -13.29 -7.49
N LEU A 236 -16.93 -12.32 -6.82
CA LEU A 236 -16.32 -11.00 -6.59
C LEU A 236 -15.09 -11.06 -5.66
N PHE A 237 -15.14 -11.86 -4.59
CA PHE A 237 -13.97 -12.05 -3.73
C PHE A 237 -12.84 -12.77 -4.46
N LYS A 238 -13.17 -13.74 -5.33
CA LYS A 238 -12.19 -14.42 -6.17
C LYS A 238 -11.51 -13.44 -7.14
N GLU A 239 -12.29 -12.63 -7.86
CA GLU A 239 -11.75 -11.61 -8.77
C GLU A 239 -10.86 -10.57 -8.06
N SER A 240 -11.28 -10.16 -6.85
CA SER A 240 -10.53 -9.25 -5.97
C SER A 240 -9.19 -9.87 -5.52
N ALA A 241 -9.21 -11.13 -5.11
CA ALA A 241 -8.04 -11.89 -4.67
C ALA A 241 -7.03 -12.14 -5.81
N GLU A 242 -7.51 -12.47 -7.01
CA GLU A 242 -6.68 -12.67 -8.21
C GLU A 242 -5.92 -11.40 -8.61
N ARG A 243 -6.48 -10.23 -8.30
CA ARG A 243 -5.85 -8.90 -8.51
C ARG A 243 -5.00 -8.43 -7.33
N GLY A 244 -4.80 -9.26 -6.32
CA GLY A 244 -3.87 -9.00 -5.22
C GLY A 244 -4.43 -8.18 -4.05
N TYR A 245 -5.75 -7.93 -4.00
CA TYR A 245 -6.33 -7.25 -2.84
C TYR A 245 -6.40 -8.19 -1.64
N LEU A 246 -5.65 -7.86 -0.59
CA LEU A 246 -5.42 -8.75 0.56
C LEU A 246 -6.72 -9.11 1.30
N ASP A 247 -7.63 -8.16 1.49
CA ASP A 247 -8.91 -8.45 2.15
C ASP A 247 -9.81 -9.33 1.26
N GLY A 248 -9.73 -9.18 -0.06
CA GLY A 248 -10.38 -10.07 -1.03
C GLY A 248 -9.86 -11.50 -0.91
N LEU A 249 -8.54 -11.65 -0.80
CA LEU A 249 -7.90 -12.96 -0.59
C LEU A 249 -8.33 -13.62 0.74
N ASN A 250 -8.43 -12.84 1.82
CA ASN A 250 -8.96 -13.32 3.09
C ASN A 250 -10.44 -13.72 2.98
N MET A 251 -11.29 -12.90 2.35
CA MET A 251 -12.71 -13.23 2.16
C MET A 251 -12.94 -14.45 1.26
N LEU A 252 -12.07 -14.69 0.27
CA LEU A 252 -12.11 -15.92 -0.51
C LEU A 252 -11.84 -17.14 0.38
N GLY A 253 -10.88 -17.04 1.31
CA GLY A 253 -10.65 -18.05 2.33
C GLY A 253 -11.88 -18.28 3.22
N GLU A 254 -12.52 -17.20 3.68
CA GLU A 254 -13.77 -17.26 4.44
C GLU A 254 -14.90 -17.95 3.66
N CYS A 255 -14.99 -17.74 2.34
CA CYS A 255 -15.99 -18.39 1.51
C CYS A 255 -15.81 -19.90 1.45
N TYR A 256 -14.57 -20.38 1.27
CA TYR A 256 -14.27 -21.81 1.32
C TYR A 256 -14.42 -22.40 2.72
N TYR A 257 -14.14 -21.61 3.77
CA TYR A 257 -14.29 -22.06 5.16
C TYR A 257 -15.76 -22.27 5.53
N ASN A 258 -16.64 -21.33 5.16
CA ASN A 258 -18.05 -21.31 5.54
C ASN A 258 -19.02 -21.84 4.46
N GLY A 259 -18.52 -22.14 3.24
CA GLY A 259 -19.36 -22.57 2.12
C GLY A 259 -20.20 -21.44 1.51
N ILE A 260 -19.67 -20.22 1.47
CA ILE A 260 -20.38 -19.06 0.91
C ILE A 260 -20.22 -19.08 -0.61
N GLY A 261 -21.29 -19.42 -1.34
CA GLY A 261 -21.28 -19.46 -2.81
C GLY A 261 -20.46 -20.60 -3.42
N THR A 262 -19.86 -21.45 -2.58
CA THR A 262 -19.02 -22.59 -2.95
C THR A 262 -19.21 -23.72 -1.93
N ASN A 263 -18.66 -24.90 -2.22
CA ASN A 263 -18.61 -25.99 -1.23
C ASN A 263 -17.57 -25.67 -0.16
N ILE A 264 -17.80 -26.17 1.06
CA ILE A 264 -16.82 -26.06 2.14
C ILE A 264 -15.55 -26.83 1.76
N ASP A 265 -14.41 -26.14 1.76
CA ASP A 265 -13.08 -26.71 1.59
C ASP A 265 -12.10 -26.00 2.53
N ARG A 266 -11.94 -26.56 3.73
CA ARG A 266 -11.06 -25.99 4.76
C ARG A 266 -9.58 -26.05 4.37
N GLN A 267 -9.18 -26.98 3.50
CA GLN A 267 -7.80 -27.06 3.03
C GLN A 267 -7.45 -25.89 2.12
N ILE A 268 -8.36 -25.54 1.19
CA ILE A 268 -8.21 -24.35 0.37
C ILE A 268 -8.27 -23.08 1.23
N ALA A 269 -9.23 -23.00 2.16
CA ALA A 269 -9.35 -21.85 3.07
C ALA A 269 -8.05 -21.56 3.83
N PHE A 270 -7.44 -22.58 4.45
CA PHE A 270 -6.17 -22.44 5.16
C PHE A 270 -5.03 -21.96 4.26
N LYS A 271 -4.90 -22.51 3.05
CA LYS A 271 -3.87 -22.07 2.09
C LYS A 271 -4.05 -20.60 1.71
N LEU A 272 -5.30 -20.15 1.54
CA LEU A 272 -5.62 -18.76 1.24
C LEU A 272 -5.33 -17.84 2.43
N PHE A 273 -5.74 -18.23 3.64
CA PHE A 273 -5.42 -17.46 4.84
C PHE A 273 -3.91 -17.39 5.06
N GLN A 274 -3.17 -18.50 4.92
CA GLN A 274 -1.72 -18.50 5.06
C GLN A 274 -1.05 -17.58 4.05
N LYS A 275 -1.52 -17.57 2.79
CA LYS A 275 -1.03 -16.65 1.77
C LYS A 275 -1.30 -15.20 2.15
N ALA A 276 -2.50 -14.87 2.62
CA ALA A 276 -2.86 -13.52 3.04
C ALA A 276 -2.08 -13.07 4.30
N ALA A 277 -1.90 -13.95 5.28
CA ALA A 277 -1.11 -13.72 6.48
C ALA A 277 0.37 -13.45 6.16
N ASN A 278 0.98 -14.25 5.28
CA ASN A 278 2.36 -14.04 4.83
C ASN A 278 2.56 -12.68 4.12
N LEU A 279 1.48 -12.10 3.58
CA LEU A 279 1.45 -10.78 2.96
C LEU A 279 1.03 -9.66 3.96
N GLY A 280 0.87 -9.98 5.24
CA GLY A 280 0.58 -9.04 6.31
C GLY A 280 -0.91 -8.82 6.63
N ASN A 281 -1.82 -9.68 6.15
CA ASN A 281 -3.24 -9.56 6.48
C ASN A 281 -3.53 -10.11 7.89
N SER A 282 -3.76 -9.23 8.87
CA SER A 282 -4.01 -9.63 10.26
C SER A 282 -5.32 -10.39 10.48
N ALA A 283 -6.34 -10.17 9.64
CA ALA A 283 -7.59 -10.94 9.74
C ALA A 283 -7.37 -12.41 9.35
N ALA A 284 -6.53 -12.65 8.33
CA ALA A 284 -6.14 -13.99 7.94
C ALA A 284 -5.28 -14.70 9.00
N GLU A 285 -4.36 -13.97 9.66
CA GLU A 285 -3.61 -14.51 10.81
C GLU A 285 -4.54 -14.97 11.93
N TYR A 286 -5.55 -14.16 12.26
CA TYR A 286 -6.58 -14.52 13.23
C TYR A 286 -7.40 -15.75 12.81
N ASN A 287 -7.81 -15.83 11.54
CA ASN A 287 -8.53 -16.97 11.00
C ASN A 287 -7.72 -18.27 11.09
N ILE A 288 -6.40 -18.22 10.82
CA ILE A 288 -5.50 -19.37 11.02
C ILE A 288 -5.47 -19.79 12.48
N ALA A 289 -5.38 -18.84 13.41
CA ALA A 289 -5.38 -19.13 14.85
C ALA A 289 -6.68 -19.84 15.29
N LEU A 290 -7.83 -19.38 14.81
CA LEU A 290 -9.13 -20.02 15.07
C LEU A 290 -9.18 -21.46 14.52
N MET A 291 -8.67 -21.69 13.30
CA MET A 291 -8.64 -23.04 12.70
C MET A 291 -7.79 -24.03 13.53
N TYR A 292 -6.69 -23.56 14.11
CA TYR A 292 -5.88 -24.38 15.02
C TYR A 292 -6.57 -24.63 16.36
N GLN A 293 -7.24 -23.62 16.92
CA GLN A 293 -7.99 -23.75 18.18
C GLN A 293 -9.12 -24.78 18.07
N ASN A 294 -9.82 -24.79 16.94
CA ASN A 294 -10.95 -25.70 16.71
C ASN A 294 -10.52 -27.11 16.29
N GLU A 295 -9.21 -27.42 16.27
CA GLU A 295 -8.68 -28.72 15.83
C GLU A 295 -9.12 -29.13 14.41
N GLU A 296 -9.49 -28.17 13.57
CA GLU A 296 -10.04 -28.43 12.23
C GLU A 296 -8.98 -28.88 11.21
N PHE A 297 -7.73 -29.01 11.65
CA PHE A 297 -6.53 -29.26 10.85
C PHE A 297 -5.64 -30.38 11.40
N ILE A 298 -6.25 -31.48 11.87
CA ILE A 298 -5.52 -32.69 12.27
C ILE A 298 -5.40 -33.66 11.07
N GLU A 299 -4.48 -33.38 10.15
CA GLU A 299 -3.84 -34.43 9.34
C GLU A 299 -2.35 -34.54 9.73
N GLU A 300 -1.89 -35.78 9.88
CA GLU A 300 -0.63 -36.14 10.56
C GLU A 300 0.65 -35.52 9.98
N ASP A 301 0.64 -35.08 8.72
CA ASP A 301 1.84 -34.54 8.05
C ASP A 301 2.21 -33.10 8.49
N HIS A 302 1.24 -32.31 8.98
CA HIS A 302 1.51 -30.94 9.42
C HIS A 302 2.05 -30.84 10.86
N LYS A 303 2.05 -31.95 11.63
CA LYS A 303 2.69 -32.02 12.98
C LYS A 303 4.20 -31.74 12.96
N LYS A 304 4.88 -31.93 11.82
CA LYS A 304 6.33 -31.71 11.70
C LYS A 304 6.71 -30.28 11.33
N SER A 305 5.84 -29.56 10.62
CA SER A 305 6.09 -28.17 10.19
C SER A 305 5.63 -27.14 11.21
N TYR A 306 4.67 -27.48 12.08
CA TYR A 306 4.21 -26.59 13.14
C TYR A 306 4.03 -27.42 14.41
N LYS A 307 5.13 -27.62 15.15
CA LYS A 307 5.05 -28.10 16.54
C LYS A 307 4.46 -26.97 17.39
N PRO A 308 3.33 -27.15 18.09
CA PRO A 308 2.86 -26.16 19.05
C PRO A 308 3.74 -26.28 20.30
N ALA A 309 4.92 -25.68 20.27
CA ALA A 309 5.83 -25.62 21.40
C ALA A 309 5.43 -24.46 22.32
N GLY A 310 4.31 -24.57 23.06
CA GLY A 310 3.93 -23.59 24.10
C GLY A 310 3.86 -22.12 23.67
N GLY A 311 3.93 -21.84 22.36
CA GLY A 311 4.19 -20.53 21.78
C GLY A 311 3.02 -19.96 21.01
N VAL A 312 1.97 -20.74 20.72
CA VAL A 312 0.74 -20.21 20.10
C VAL A 312 0.03 -19.27 21.09
N TYR A 313 -0.01 -19.64 22.37
CA TYR A 313 -0.45 -18.73 23.43
C TYR A 313 0.48 -17.52 23.58
N SER A 314 1.81 -17.67 23.46
CA SER A 314 2.73 -16.52 23.59
C SER A 314 2.78 -15.61 22.35
N GLN A 315 2.45 -16.12 21.17
CA GLN A 315 2.36 -15.36 19.92
C GLN A 315 1.00 -14.66 19.79
N LEU A 316 -0.11 -15.33 20.16
CA LEU A 316 -1.42 -14.69 20.27
C LEU A 316 -1.43 -13.63 21.38
N PHE A 317 -0.81 -13.95 22.53
CA PHE A 317 -0.62 -12.99 23.62
C PHE A 317 0.37 -11.88 23.24
N GLY A 318 1.47 -12.20 22.54
CA GLY A 318 2.45 -11.24 22.02
C GLY A 318 1.89 -10.31 20.95
N PHE A 319 0.96 -10.81 20.13
CA PHE A 319 0.19 -10.05 19.14
C PHE A 319 -0.83 -9.12 19.82
N LEU A 320 -1.61 -9.64 20.77
CA LEU A 320 -2.56 -8.84 21.55
C LEU A 320 -1.84 -7.77 22.39
N THR A 321 -0.72 -8.10 23.04
CA THR A 321 0.10 -7.13 23.76
C THR A 321 0.69 -6.11 22.80
N ASN A 322 1.43 -6.50 21.74
CA ASN A 322 2.02 -5.52 20.80
C ASN A 322 0.99 -4.58 20.15
N LYS A 323 -0.21 -5.07 19.81
CA LYS A 323 -1.27 -4.24 19.22
C LYS A 323 -1.98 -3.36 20.26
N MET A 324 -2.08 -3.83 21.50
CA MET A 324 -2.47 -2.99 22.62
C MET A 324 -1.40 -1.90 22.84
N THR A 325 -0.12 -2.23 22.99
CA THR A 325 0.96 -1.25 23.21
C THR A 325 1.06 -0.22 22.10
N SER A 326 0.81 -0.57 20.83
CA SER A 326 0.88 0.37 19.70
C SER A 326 -0.34 1.28 19.52
N HIS A 327 -1.48 0.96 20.16
CA HIS A 327 -2.64 1.86 20.28
C HIS A 327 -2.67 2.61 21.62
N PHE A 328 -1.90 2.17 22.62
CA PHE A 328 -1.81 2.78 23.95
C PHE A 328 -0.59 3.71 24.15
N THR A 329 0.19 3.97 23.10
CA THR A 329 1.24 5.02 23.11
C THR A 329 0.72 6.42 22.86
N ASP A 330 -0.57 6.59 22.58
CA ASP A 330 -1.21 7.90 22.63
C ASP A 330 -1.34 8.30 24.10
N GLU A 331 -0.73 9.43 24.50
CA GLU A 331 -0.48 9.87 25.89
C GLU A 331 -1.75 10.19 26.73
N THR A 332 -2.91 9.62 26.38
CA THR A 332 -4.21 9.96 26.94
C THR A 332 -4.75 8.92 27.94
N PHE A 333 -4.02 7.85 28.27
CA PHE A 333 -4.46 6.85 29.26
C PHE A 333 -3.70 6.95 30.61
N PRO A 334 -4.39 7.01 31.76
CA PRO A 334 -3.79 7.51 33.01
C PRO A 334 -2.91 6.55 33.83
N PHE A 335 -2.67 5.31 33.39
CA PHE A 335 -1.95 4.29 34.21
C PHE A 335 -0.91 3.45 33.45
N PRO A 336 0.17 4.05 32.91
CA PRO A 336 1.22 3.32 32.17
C PRO A 336 2.07 2.41 33.06
N GLU A 337 2.26 2.77 34.34
CA GLU A 337 3.09 1.99 35.28
C GLU A 337 2.41 0.73 35.78
N GLU A 338 1.10 0.73 35.97
CA GLU A 338 0.33 -0.47 36.34
C GLU A 338 0.33 -1.52 35.23
N PHE A 339 0.30 -1.10 33.96
CA PHE A 339 0.39 -1.99 32.81
C PHE A 339 1.76 -2.70 32.73
N GLN A 340 2.85 -1.98 33.00
CA GLN A 340 4.19 -2.57 33.07
C GLN A 340 4.33 -3.59 34.22
N LYS A 341 3.57 -3.43 35.31
CA LYS A 341 3.54 -4.41 36.42
C LYS A 341 2.83 -5.70 36.02
N ILE A 342 1.72 -5.59 35.28
CA ILE A 342 0.98 -6.73 34.71
C ILE A 342 1.86 -7.46 33.68
N ASP A 343 2.52 -6.74 32.78
CA ASP A 343 3.44 -7.29 31.78
C ASP A 343 4.62 -8.07 32.40
N LYS A 344 5.21 -7.53 33.48
CA LYS A 344 6.28 -8.21 34.25
C LYS A 344 5.80 -9.46 34.98
N LEU A 345 4.58 -9.46 35.51
CA LEU A 345 3.96 -10.61 36.17
C LEU A 345 3.70 -11.74 35.17
N VAL A 346 3.16 -11.41 34.00
CA VAL A 346 2.89 -12.38 32.94
C VAL A 346 4.18 -12.95 32.35
N THR A 347 5.20 -12.12 32.15
CA THR A 347 6.53 -12.57 31.69
C THR A 347 7.19 -13.55 32.67
N LYS A 348 6.90 -13.45 33.98
CA LYS A 348 7.37 -14.40 35.00
C LYS A 348 6.63 -15.75 34.93
N VAL A 349 5.34 -15.74 34.61
CA VAL A 349 4.52 -16.96 34.46
C VAL A 349 4.94 -17.76 33.21
N VAL A 350 5.35 -17.09 32.12
CA VAL A 350 5.75 -17.72 30.85
C VAL A 350 7.11 -18.46 30.91
N ARG A 351 7.97 -18.19 31.91
CA ARG A 351 9.35 -18.70 31.94
C ARG A 351 9.61 -20.02 32.69
N ILE A 352 8.63 -20.64 33.36
CA ILE A 352 8.91 -21.82 34.20
C ILE A 352 8.00 -22.99 33.84
N ASN A 353 8.61 -24.03 33.28
CA ASN A 353 7.98 -25.31 32.96
C ASN A 353 8.10 -26.26 34.18
N ASN A 354 6.94 -26.62 34.76
CA ASN A 354 6.66 -27.72 35.71
C ASN A 354 7.04 -27.65 37.22
N LYS A 355 5.97 -27.86 38.04
CA LYS A 355 5.81 -28.78 39.20
C LYS A 355 5.86 -28.37 40.68
N ASN A 356 6.11 -27.12 41.09
CA ASN A 356 5.87 -26.71 42.50
C ASN A 356 5.10 -25.40 42.54
N PHE A 357 3.80 -25.49 42.76
CA PHE A 357 2.86 -24.38 42.54
C PHE A 357 1.71 -24.51 43.52
N ASP A 358 1.49 -23.52 44.39
CA ASP A 358 0.10 -23.16 44.75
C ASP A 358 -0.04 -21.83 45.50
N GLU A 359 0.72 -21.54 46.56
CA GLU A 359 0.30 -20.43 47.46
C GLU A 359 0.74 -19.03 47.02
N LYS A 360 1.94 -18.87 46.47
CA LYS A 360 2.48 -17.54 46.16
C LYS A 360 1.87 -16.94 44.89
N LEU A 361 1.63 -17.75 43.85
CA LEU A 361 0.97 -17.25 42.65
C LEU A 361 -0.53 -16.98 42.87
N LYS A 362 -1.22 -17.77 43.71
CA LYS A 362 -2.58 -17.44 44.13
C LYS A 362 -2.64 -16.10 44.87
N SER A 363 -1.64 -15.79 45.70
CA SER A 363 -1.54 -14.48 46.36
C SER A 363 -1.35 -13.35 45.34
N ASP A 364 -0.41 -13.51 44.41
CA ASP A 364 -0.06 -12.49 43.42
C ASP A 364 -1.23 -12.24 42.42
N LEU A 365 -1.97 -13.29 42.03
CA LEU A 365 -3.17 -13.19 41.19
C LEU A 365 -4.35 -12.56 41.93
N ASN A 366 -4.57 -12.90 43.20
CA ASN A 366 -5.60 -12.26 44.04
C ASN A 366 -5.31 -10.78 44.30
N GLU A 367 -4.04 -10.37 44.28
CA GLU A 367 -3.65 -8.96 44.41
C GLU A 367 -3.85 -8.21 43.08
N ALA A 368 -3.53 -8.83 41.93
CA ALA A 368 -3.81 -8.28 40.61
C ALA A 368 -5.31 -8.12 40.32
N GLY A 369 -6.14 -9.07 40.75
CA GLY A 369 -7.61 -9.00 40.64
C GLY A 369 -8.25 -7.89 41.48
N LYS A 370 -7.52 -7.28 42.41
CA LYS A 370 -7.94 -6.11 43.20
C LYS A 370 -7.55 -4.78 42.55
N SER A 371 -6.96 -4.79 41.36
CA SER A 371 -6.60 -3.59 40.62
C SER A 371 -7.85 -2.80 40.18
N PRO A 372 -7.85 -1.46 40.29
CA PRO A 372 -8.95 -0.60 39.84
C PRO A 372 -9.33 -0.79 38.35
N LEU A 373 -8.40 -1.32 37.56
CA LEU A 373 -8.56 -1.63 36.14
C LEU A 373 -9.57 -2.77 35.92
N PHE A 374 -9.56 -3.78 36.80
CA PHE A 374 -10.52 -4.89 36.81
C PHE A 374 -11.81 -4.55 37.57
N THR A 375 -11.74 -3.66 38.56
CA THR A 375 -12.92 -3.26 39.34
C THR A 375 -13.87 -2.34 38.56
N ASN A 376 -13.41 -1.65 37.51
CA ASN A 376 -14.21 -0.69 36.74
C ASN A 376 -14.73 -1.21 35.39
N VAL A 377 -14.63 -2.53 35.13
CA VAL A 377 -15.04 -3.15 33.85
C VAL A 377 -16.51 -2.86 33.51
N GLU A 378 -17.41 -2.80 34.49
CA GLU A 378 -18.82 -2.44 34.24
C GLU A 378 -19.02 -0.96 33.89
N LYS A 379 -18.23 -0.06 34.49
CA LYS A 379 -18.25 1.37 34.18
C LYS A 379 -17.85 1.64 32.72
N TYR A 380 -16.84 0.94 32.21
CA TYR A 380 -16.39 1.10 30.82
C TYR A 380 -17.30 0.42 29.79
N LYS A 381 -18.16 -0.51 30.21
CA LYS A 381 -19.25 -1.06 29.40
C LYS A 381 -20.39 -0.04 29.22
N GLU A 382 -20.71 0.72 30.28
CA GLU A 382 -21.70 1.81 30.21
C GLU A 382 -21.23 3.01 29.37
N GLU A 383 -19.91 3.28 29.36
CA GLU A 383 -19.29 4.31 28.52
C GLU A 383 -19.10 3.88 27.04
N GLY A 384 -19.53 2.67 26.67
CA GLY A 384 -19.57 2.20 25.28
C GLY A 384 -18.21 1.87 24.64
N VAL A 385 -17.15 1.77 25.45
CA VAL A 385 -15.76 1.54 25.00
C VAL A 385 -15.58 0.13 24.42
N PHE A 386 -16.36 -0.85 24.88
CA PHE A 386 -16.32 -2.25 24.40
C PHE A 386 -17.74 -2.81 24.25
N LYS A 387 -18.03 -3.48 23.12
CA LYS A 387 -19.38 -4.01 22.82
C LYS A 387 -19.67 -5.38 23.42
N ASP A 388 -18.69 -6.28 23.54
CA ASP A 388 -18.90 -7.62 24.08
C ASP A 388 -17.69 -8.07 24.93
N LEU A 389 -17.82 -7.92 26.25
CA LEU A 389 -16.82 -8.33 27.26
C LEU A 389 -17.21 -9.61 28.01
N LYS A 390 -18.28 -10.28 27.57
CA LYS A 390 -18.74 -11.54 28.18
C LYS A 390 -17.64 -12.61 28.13
N ASP A 391 -16.80 -12.57 27.10
CA ASP A 391 -15.75 -13.56 26.87
C ASP A 391 -14.53 -13.34 27.79
N LEU A 392 -14.20 -12.09 28.14
CA LEU A 392 -13.02 -11.81 28.99
C LEU A 392 -13.25 -12.25 30.44
N LYS A 393 -14.48 -12.10 30.95
CA LYS A 393 -14.82 -12.56 32.30
C LYS A 393 -14.90 -14.09 32.35
N SER A 394 -15.47 -14.72 31.32
CA SER A 394 -15.50 -16.19 31.18
C SER A 394 -14.08 -16.78 31.09
N PHE A 395 -13.18 -16.10 30.39
CA PHE A 395 -11.77 -16.50 30.26
C PHE A 395 -10.96 -16.33 31.55
N LEU A 396 -11.40 -15.48 32.48
CA LEU A 396 -10.74 -15.27 33.78
C LEU A 396 -11.31 -16.17 34.89
N ASP A 397 -12.54 -16.66 34.72
CA ASP A 397 -13.22 -17.54 35.66
C ASP A 397 -12.91 -19.04 35.40
N GLU A 398 -12.49 -19.43 34.17
CA GLU A 398 -11.93 -20.74 33.82
C GLU A 398 -10.43 -20.86 34.15
#